data_AF-A0AA39JIR3-F1
#
_entry.id   AF-A0AA39JIR3-F1
#
_cell.length_a   1.000
_cell.length_b   1.000
_cell.length_c   1.000
_cell.angle_alpha   90.00
_cell.angle_beta   90.00
_cell.angle_gamma   90.00
#
_symmetry.space_group_name_H-M   'P 1'
#
loop_
_entity.id
_entity.type
_entity.pdbx_description
1 polymer ?
#
loop_
_entity_poly.entity_id
_entity_poly.type
_entity_poly.pdbx_seq_one_letter_code
_entity_poly.pdbx_strand_id
1 'polypeptide(L)'
;MQFKLATIVGVAFWASSVAAICPGYNFGIMDLGYDVGTGREGYAVVDDSCNQVAGAITTNVCNEPLFSCSPAPITITALHFDGQNYACRGDVNSGSCSGTAVQVCCRNDGN
;
A
#
# COMPACT_ATOMS: atom_id res chain seq x y z
N MET A 1 28.24 37.65 38.77
CA MET A 1 27.78 36.26 38.54
C MET A 1 26.95 36.27 37.27
N GLN A 2 27.51 35.87 36.12
CA GLN A 2 26.80 35.83 34.84
C GLN A 2 26.33 34.40 34.59
N PHE A 3 25.03 34.16 34.73
CA PHE A 3 24.41 32.88 34.38
C PHE A 3 24.21 32.83 32.86
N LYS A 4 25.04 32.04 32.17
CA LYS A 4 24.85 31.71 30.76
C LYS A 4 23.80 30.60 30.67
N LEU A 5 22.60 30.94 30.19
CA LEU A 5 21.60 29.95 29.78
C LEU A 5 22.03 29.32 28.45
N ALA A 6 22.33 28.03 28.47
CA ALA A 6 22.48 27.21 27.27
C ALA A 6 21.12 26.58 26.94
N THR A 7 20.46 27.08 25.90
CA THR A 7 19.21 26.52 25.39
C THR A 7 19.54 25.32 24.50
N ILE A 8 19.30 24.11 25.02
CA ILE A 8 19.41 22.86 24.26
C ILE A 8 18.08 22.65 23.56
N VAL A 9 18.01 22.90 22.25
CA VAL A 9 16.83 22.58 21.44
C VAL A 9 16.89 21.08 21.12
N GLY A 10 16.08 20.30 21.86
CA GLY A 10 15.88 18.88 21.57
C GLY A 10 15.00 18.72 20.34
N VAL A 11 15.58 18.18 19.26
CA VAL A 11 14.82 17.81 18.07
C VAL A 11 14.13 16.48 18.38
N ALA A 12 12.83 16.52 18.66
CA ALA A 12 12.02 15.32 18.80
C ALA A 12 11.91 14.65 17.42
N PHE A 13 12.70 13.61 17.20
CA PHE A 13 12.53 12.70 16.07
C PHE A 13 11.26 11.89 16.35
N TRP A 14 10.14 12.32 15.78
CA TRP A 14 8.95 11.48 15.70
C TRP A 14 9.26 10.37 14.70
N ALA A 15 9.81 9.26 15.18
CA ALA A 15 9.75 8.02 14.44
C ALA A 15 8.28 7.60 14.44
N SER A 16 7.54 7.97 13.40
CA SER A 16 6.28 7.30 13.05
C SER A 16 6.63 5.84 12.83
N SER A 17 6.44 5.02 13.85
CA SER A 17 6.43 3.57 13.74
C SER A 17 5.27 3.25 12.80
N VAL A 18 5.56 3.15 11.50
CA VAL A 18 4.63 2.54 10.56
C VAL A 18 4.51 1.11 11.02
N ALA A 19 3.42 0.80 11.72
CA ALA A 19 2.99 -0.59 11.84
C ALA A 19 2.89 -1.12 10.41
N ALA A 20 3.53 -2.26 10.13
CA ALA A 20 3.48 -2.87 8.81
C ALA A 20 2.04 -2.84 8.30
N ILE A 21 1.81 -2.23 7.14
CA ILE A 21 0.46 -2.00 6.63
C ILE A 21 -0.22 -3.34 6.38
N CYS A 22 0.55 -4.37 6.09
CA CYS A 22 0.10 -5.73 5.98
C CYS A 22 1.04 -6.64 6.78
N PRO A 23 0.80 -6.85 8.08
CA PRO A 23 1.72 -7.59 8.93
C PRO A 23 1.90 -9.03 8.43
N GLY A 24 3.14 -9.36 8.02
CA GLY A 24 3.48 -10.69 7.50
C GLY A 24 3.24 -10.87 6.00
N TYR A 25 3.02 -9.79 5.25
CA TYR A 25 2.93 -9.75 3.79
C TYR A 25 4.08 -8.94 3.20
N ASN A 26 4.16 -8.84 1.88
CA ASN A 26 5.21 -8.08 1.19
C ASN A 26 4.70 -6.72 0.68
N PHE A 27 3.45 -6.69 0.22
CA PHE A 27 2.85 -5.53 -0.41
C PHE A 27 1.39 -5.36 0.01
N GLY A 28 0.91 -4.12 -0.04
CA GLY A 28 -0.50 -3.77 0.06
C GLY A 28 -0.99 -3.17 -1.25
N ILE A 29 -2.26 -3.38 -1.59
CA ILE A 29 -2.90 -2.71 -2.73
C ILE A 29 -3.99 -1.77 -2.22
N MET A 30 -3.92 -0.54 -2.68
CA MET A 30 -4.86 0.52 -2.39
C MET A 30 -5.66 0.89 -3.62
N ASP A 31 -6.92 1.20 -3.40
CA ASP A 31 -7.78 1.88 -4.36
C ASP A 31 -7.65 3.40 -4.12
N LEU A 32 -7.11 4.10 -5.11
CA LEU A 32 -6.92 5.56 -5.08
C LEU A 32 -8.18 6.32 -5.51
N GLY A 33 -9.25 5.60 -5.88
CA GLY A 33 -10.53 6.16 -6.27
C GLY A 33 -10.74 6.26 -7.78
N TYR A 34 -11.99 6.57 -8.12
CA TYR A 34 -12.49 6.70 -9.48
C TYR A 34 -12.38 8.14 -9.97
N ASP A 35 -11.73 8.34 -11.12
CA ASP A 35 -11.68 9.61 -11.83
C ASP A 35 -12.88 9.71 -12.80
N VAL A 36 -13.84 10.58 -12.45
CA VAL A 36 -15.06 10.84 -13.24
C VAL A 36 -14.81 11.50 -14.60
N GLY A 37 -13.64 12.13 -14.81
CA GLY A 37 -13.32 12.79 -16.07
C GLY A 37 -12.81 11.81 -17.14
N THR A 38 -12.14 10.74 -16.73
CA THR A 38 -11.54 9.74 -17.60
C THR A 38 -12.25 8.38 -17.55
N GLY A 39 -13.08 8.17 -16.53
CA GLY A 39 -13.81 6.94 -16.27
C GLY A 39 -12.91 5.79 -15.77
N ARG A 40 -11.76 6.11 -15.20
CA ARG A 40 -10.73 5.16 -14.77
C ARG A 40 -10.56 5.15 -13.27
N GLU A 41 -10.10 4.03 -12.74
CA GLU A 41 -9.75 3.85 -11.34
C GLU A 41 -8.24 3.73 -11.19
N GLY A 42 -7.71 4.38 -10.15
CA GLY A 42 -6.30 4.29 -9.80
C GLY A 42 -6.08 3.21 -8.75
N TYR A 43 -5.12 2.33 -9.00
CA TYR A 43 -4.67 1.32 -8.05
C TYR A 43 -3.19 1.52 -7.76
N ALA A 44 -2.82 1.50 -6.49
CA ALA A 44 -1.42 1.63 -6.06
C ALA A 44 -1.00 0.38 -5.27
N VAL A 45 0.18 -0.13 -5.62
CA VAL A 45 0.88 -1.17 -4.87
C VAL A 45 1.91 -0.49 -3.99
N VAL A 46 1.83 -0.72 -2.69
CA VAL A 46 2.72 -0.14 -1.68
C VAL A 46 3.47 -1.23 -0.92
N ASP A 47 4.70 -0.93 -0.51
CA ASP A 47 5.43 -1.74 0.46
C ASP A 47 4.96 -1.46 1.90
N ASP A 48 5.50 -2.21 2.87
CA ASP A 48 5.22 -2.02 4.31
C ASP A 48 5.58 -0.64 4.86
N SER A 49 6.38 0.14 4.13
CA SER A 49 6.78 1.51 4.48
C SER A 49 5.93 2.57 3.77
N CYS A 50 4.80 2.18 3.16
CA CYS A 50 3.92 3.04 2.38
C CYS A 50 4.56 3.64 1.12
N ASN A 51 5.67 3.09 0.62
CA ASN A 51 6.24 3.53 -0.64
C ASN A 51 5.50 2.87 -1.79
N GLN A 52 5.04 3.66 -2.74
CA GLN A 52 4.44 3.12 -3.96
C GLN A 52 5.52 2.49 -4.84
N VAL A 53 5.41 1.19 -5.07
CA VAL A 53 6.34 0.41 -5.91
C VAL A 53 5.76 0.13 -7.30
N ALA A 54 4.44 0.11 -7.43
CA ALA A 54 3.74 -0.06 -8.70
C ALA A 54 2.33 0.53 -8.63
N GLY A 55 1.63 0.53 -9.76
CA GLY A 55 0.24 0.94 -9.82
C GLY A 55 -0.29 0.89 -11.25
N ALA A 56 -1.60 0.97 -11.39
CA ALA A 56 -2.28 1.03 -12.68
C ALA A 56 -3.41 2.05 -12.63
N ILE A 57 -3.68 2.71 -13.76
CA ILE A 57 -4.85 3.58 -13.94
C ILE A 57 -5.65 3.02 -15.10
N THR A 58 -6.77 2.38 -14.79
CA THR A 58 -7.47 1.52 -15.75
C THR A 58 -8.97 1.57 -15.54
N THR A 59 -9.74 1.18 -16.56
CA THR A 59 -11.19 0.99 -16.43
C THR A 59 -11.54 -0.36 -15.81
N ASN A 60 -10.60 -1.32 -15.82
CA ASN A 60 -10.78 -2.63 -15.22
C ASN A 60 -9.43 -3.20 -14.77
N VAL A 61 -9.21 -3.26 -13.46
CA VAL A 61 -7.98 -3.76 -12.84
C VAL A 61 -7.64 -5.21 -13.21
N CYS A 62 -8.64 -6.01 -13.55
CA CYS A 62 -8.48 -7.41 -13.89
C CYS A 62 -7.97 -7.64 -15.32
N ASN A 63 -7.98 -6.60 -16.16
CA ASN A 63 -7.36 -6.63 -17.47
C ASN A 63 -5.88 -6.20 -17.42
N GLU A 64 -5.43 -5.66 -16.29
CA GLU A 64 -4.04 -5.27 -16.13
C GLU A 64 -3.19 -6.51 -15.85
N PRO A 65 -2.06 -6.70 -16.56
CA PRO A 65 -1.18 -7.85 -16.33
C PRO A 65 -0.54 -7.85 -14.94
N LEU A 66 -0.60 -6.71 -14.25
CA LEU A 66 -0.11 -6.53 -12.89
C LEU A 66 -0.97 -7.26 -11.86
N PHE A 67 -2.26 -7.52 -12.14
CA PHE A 67 -3.21 -8.04 -11.16
C PHE A 67 -3.97 -9.25 -11.68
N SER A 68 -4.31 -10.16 -10.77
CA SER A 68 -5.35 -11.16 -10.98
C SER A 68 -6.54 -10.86 -10.08
N CYS A 69 -7.74 -11.16 -10.56
CA CYS A 69 -8.98 -10.94 -9.82
C CYS A 69 -9.79 -12.22 -9.60
N SER A 70 -10.62 -12.20 -8.57
CA SER A 70 -11.74 -13.15 -8.42
C SER A 70 -12.89 -12.83 -9.38
N PRO A 71 -13.78 -13.81 -9.65
CA PRO A 71 -15.12 -13.53 -10.16
C PRO A 71 -15.88 -12.57 -9.24
N ALA A 72 -16.95 -11.94 -9.76
CA ALA A 72 -17.76 -10.99 -9.00
C ALA A 72 -18.24 -11.59 -7.65
N PRO A 73 -18.10 -10.86 -6.51
CA PRO A 73 -17.57 -9.50 -6.38
C PRO A 73 -16.07 -9.42 -6.69
N ILE A 74 -15.69 -8.48 -7.56
CA ILE A 74 -14.32 -8.35 -8.07
C ILE A 74 -13.42 -7.95 -6.91
N THR A 75 -12.44 -8.80 -6.62
CA THR A 75 -11.38 -8.53 -5.64
C THR A 75 -10.04 -8.92 -6.24
N ILE A 76 -8.99 -8.18 -5.92
CA ILE A 76 -7.64 -8.50 -6.40
C ILE A 76 -7.11 -9.67 -5.58
N THR A 77 -6.85 -10.79 -6.24
CA THR A 77 -6.41 -12.06 -5.65
C THR A 77 -4.94 -12.37 -5.88
N ALA A 78 -4.30 -11.71 -6.85
CA ALA A 78 -2.85 -11.80 -7.00
C ALA A 78 -2.24 -10.52 -7.58
N LEU A 79 -0.96 -10.34 -7.30
CA LEU A 79 -0.09 -9.30 -7.84
C LEU A 79 1.06 -9.98 -8.57
N HIS A 80 1.31 -9.56 -9.81
CA HIS A 80 2.39 -10.05 -10.66
C HIS A 80 3.44 -8.95 -10.79
N PHE A 81 4.43 -8.95 -9.89
CA PHE A 81 5.41 -7.88 -9.80
C PHE A 81 6.83 -8.43 -9.80
N ASP A 82 7.69 -7.82 -10.61
CA ASP A 82 9.12 -8.17 -10.73
C ASP A 82 9.37 -9.67 -11.01
N GLY A 83 8.55 -10.26 -11.89
CA GLY A 83 8.62 -11.67 -12.25
C GLY A 83 8.14 -12.65 -11.15
N GLN A 84 7.61 -12.14 -10.04
CA GLN A 84 7.09 -12.94 -8.93
C GLN A 84 5.56 -12.81 -8.82
N ASN A 85 4.94 -13.88 -8.31
CA ASN A 85 3.51 -13.95 -8.08
C ASN A 85 3.23 -13.85 -6.58
N TYR A 86 2.49 -12.83 -6.18
CA TYR A 86 2.10 -12.61 -4.79
C TYR A 86 0.61 -12.91 -4.64
N ALA A 87 0.25 -13.80 -3.73
CA ALA A 87 -1.15 -14.09 -3.43
C ALA A 87 -1.71 -12.99 -2.52
N CYS A 88 -2.78 -12.34 -2.98
CA CYS A 88 -3.44 -11.24 -2.29
C CYS A 88 -4.71 -11.71 -1.58
N ARG A 89 -4.89 -11.26 -0.34
CA ARG A 89 -6.14 -11.45 0.41
C ARG A 89 -6.43 -10.24 1.29
N GLY A 90 -7.72 -10.01 1.58
CA GLY A 90 -8.10 -9.02 2.60
C GLY A 90 -7.58 -9.46 3.96
N ASP A 91 -7.05 -8.52 4.73
CA ASP A 91 -6.56 -8.75 6.09
C ASP A 91 -7.19 -7.73 7.05
N VAL A 92 -7.70 -8.19 8.19
CA VAL A 92 -8.35 -7.30 9.18
C VAL A 92 -7.34 -6.41 9.91
N ASN A 93 -6.06 -6.76 9.86
CA ASN A 93 -4.97 -5.96 10.40
C ASN A 93 -4.36 -5.06 9.31
N SER A 94 -5.02 -4.95 8.14
CA SER A 94 -4.54 -4.03 7.11
C SER A 94 -4.61 -2.59 7.61
N GLY A 95 -3.54 -1.85 7.36
CA GLY A 95 -3.42 -0.45 7.71
C GLY A 95 -3.92 0.48 6.60
N SER A 96 -3.46 1.71 6.67
CA SER A 96 -3.69 2.72 5.64
C SER A 96 -2.40 3.48 5.38
N CYS A 97 -2.21 3.93 4.14
CA CYS A 97 -1.12 4.82 3.76
C CYS A 97 -1.68 6.16 3.33
N SER A 98 -1.15 7.24 3.92
CA SER A 98 -1.57 8.61 3.60
C SER A 98 -3.09 8.85 3.69
N GLY A 99 -3.78 8.11 4.55
CA GLY A 99 -5.24 8.18 4.72
C GLY A 99 -6.04 7.27 3.77
N THR A 100 -5.40 6.56 2.85
CA THR A 100 -6.03 5.57 1.97
C THR A 100 -5.86 4.17 2.56
N ALA A 101 -6.98 3.46 2.75
CA ALA A 101 -6.96 2.10 3.30
C ALA A 101 -6.40 1.09 2.30
N VAL A 102 -5.59 0.15 2.78
CA VAL A 102 -5.18 -1.02 1.99
C VAL A 102 -6.33 -2.01 1.93
N GLN A 103 -6.76 -2.33 0.71
CA GLN A 103 -7.86 -3.25 0.46
C GLN A 103 -7.43 -4.71 0.57
N VAL A 104 -6.26 -5.05 0.00
CA VAL A 104 -5.71 -6.40 0.04
C VAL A 104 -4.22 -6.38 0.31
N CYS A 105 -3.77 -7.42 1.00
CA CYS A 105 -2.38 -7.65 1.36
C CYS A 105 -1.85 -8.83 0.55
N CYS A 106 -0.70 -8.64 -0.11
CA CYS A 106 -0.10 -9.58 -1.05
C CYS A 106 1.22 -10.13 -0.51
N ARG A 107 1.34 -11.46 -0.47
CA ARG A 107 2.53 -12.15 0.01
C ARG A 107 3.06 -13.12 -1.04
N ASN A 108 4.38 -13.22 -1.14
CA ASN A 108 4.98 -14.28 -1.93
C ASN A 108 4.88 -15.58 -1.14
N ASP A 109 3.95 -16.45 -1.54
CA ASP A 109 3.77 -17.77 -0.94
C ASP A 109 4.68 -18.84 -1.58
N GLY A 110 5.60 -18.45 -2.48
CA GLY A 110 6.69 -19.29 -2.98
C GLY A 110 6.31 -20.26 -4.10
N ASN A 111 5.34 -19.90 -4.94
CA ASN A 111 4.89 -20.72 -6.08
C ASN A 111 5.70 -20.49 -7.36
#